data_AF-A0A1X1WC56-F1
#
_entry.id   AF-A0A1X1WC56-F1
#
_cell.length_a   1.000
_cell.length_b   1.000
_cell.length_c   1.000
_cell.angle_alpha   90.00
_cell.angle_beta   90.00
_cell.angle_gamma   90.00
#
_symmetry.space_group_name_H-M   'P 1'
#
loop_
_entity.id
_entity.type
_entity.pdbx_description
1 polymer ?
#
loop_
_entity_poly.entity_id
_entity_poly.type
_entity_poly.pdbx_seq_one_letter_code
_entity_poly.pdbx_strand_id
1 'polypeptide(L)'
;MSIGKGLSYGWLATRRRLGEMVLPVFTTATGALLVVLVFGMSDGIRTQSASLGHADEIARAVVLIAVTVLLVGVAEVAVATTRTVAHRTRELGVLAANGVPRAPVVAALLVEPVIAGMLGALAGALLAFVSGVVLALTGVVATGVSYGGLAFGAGTAVVVSIVAALATSILPTWKAASRSPIHSLASGG
;
A
#
# COMPACT_ATOMS: atom_id res chain seq x y z
N MET A 1 3.66 21.02 -18.77
CA MET A 1 2.64 20.52 -17.82
C MET A 1 3.07 20.90 -16.41
N SER A 2 2.18 21.43 -15.56
CA SER A 2 2.50 21.69 -14.14
C SER A 2 2.24 20.45 -13.28
N ILE A 3 2.83 20.38 -12.08
CA ILE A 3 2.65 19.25 -11.15
C ILE A 3 1.16 19.05 -10.80
N GLY A 4 0.42 20.13 -10.53
CA GLY A 4 -1.02 20.03 -10.22
C GLY A 4 -1.86 19.44 -11.36
N LYS A 5 -1.52 19.74 -12.63
CA LYS A 5 -2.16 19.10 -13.80
C LYS A 5 -1.80 17.62 -13.88
N GLY A 6 -0.56 17.25 -13.55
CA GLY A 6 -0.14 15.85 -13.44
C GLY A 6 -0.94 15.07 -12.40
N LEU A 7 -1.12 15.61 -11.19
CA LEU A 7 -1.92 14.98 -10.14
C LEU A 7 -3.39 14.79 -10.55
N SER A 8 -3.98 15.81 -11.17
CA SER A 8 -5.36 15.76 -11.65
C SER A 8 -5.54 14.71 -12.74
N TYR A 9 -4.58 14.62 -13.67
CA TYR A 9 -4.56 13.58 -14.70
C TYR A 9 -4.42 12.18 -14.09
N GLY A 10 -3.52 12.02 -13.11
CA GLY A 10 -3.33 10.78 -12.36
C GLY A 10 -4.64 10.30 -11.75
N TRP A 11 -5.37 11.18 -11.06
CA TRP A 11 -6.66 10.84 -10.44
C TRP A 11 -7.71 10.34 -11.45
N LEU A 12 -7.83 11.01 -12.60
CA LEU A 12 -8.75 10.60 -13.66
C LEU A 12 -8.37 9.25 -14.27
N ALA A 13 -7.07 9.01 -14.43
CA ALA A 13 -6.56 7.72 -14.92
C ALA A 13 -6.83 6.59 -13.92
N THR A 14 -6.62 6.84 -12.63
CA THR A 14 -6.91 5.88 -11.55
C THR A 14 -8.37 5.43 -11.56
N ARG A 15 -9.32 6.37 -11.72
CA ARG A 15 -10.76 6.03 -11.76
C ARG A 15 -11.14 5.05 -12.87
N ARG A 16 -10.46 5.10 -14.03
CA ARG A 16 -10.73 4.19 -15.15
C ARG A 16 -10.19 2.78 -14.92
N ARG A 17 -9.29 2.60 -13.94
CA ARG A 17 -8.57 1.35 -13.66
C ARG A 17 -8.87 0.76 -12.29
N LEU A 18 -10.00 1.13 -11.69
CA LEU A 18 -10.39 0.61 -10.38
C LEU A 18 -10.40 -0.93 -10.35
N GLY A 19 -10.75 -1.60 -11.45
CA GLY A 19 -10.70 -3.06 -11.56
C GLY A 19 -9.29 -3.65 -11.45
N GLU A 20 -8.27 -2.99 -11.99
CA GLU A 20 -6.87 -3.45 -11.92
C GLU A 20 -6.26 -3.23 -10.53
N MET A 21 -6.81 -2.28 -9.76
CA MET A 21 -6.35 -1.96 -8.40
C MET A 21 -6.93 -2.90 -7.34
N VAL A 22 -7.91 -3.73 -7.68
CA VAL A 22 -8.59 -4.62 -6.73
C VAL A 22 -7.59 -5.52 -6.02
N LEU A 23 -6.74 -6.22 -6.78
CA LEU A 23 -5.79 -7.18 -6.20
C LEU A 23 -4.77 -6.52 -5.25
N PRO A 24 -4.05 -5.44 -5.64
CA PRO A 24 -3.15 -4.74 -4.72
C PRO A 24 -3.83 -4.15 -3.48
N VAL A 25 -5.08 -3.66 -3.62
CA VAL A 25 -5.86 -3.14 -2.50
C VAL A 25 -6.18 -4.26 -1.52
N PHE A 26 -6.61 -5.43 -2.00
CA PHE A 26 -6.90 -6.58 -1.14
C PHE A 26 -5.66 -7.12 -0.43
N THR A 27 -4.52 -7.27 -1.11
CA THR A 27 -3.28 -7.76 -0.48
C THR A 27 -2.76 -6.77 0.57
N THR A 28 -2.81 -5.47 0.29
CA THR A 28 -2.46 -4.42 1.26
C THR A 28 -3.43 -4.42 2.45
N ALA A 29 -4.74 -4.61 2.20
CA ALA A 29 -5.75 -4.67 3.25
C ALA A 29 -5.51 -5.83 4.22
N THR A 30 -5.13 -7.01 3.72
CA THR A 30 -4.78 -8.16 4.57
C THR A 30 -3.61 -7.84 5.49
N GLY A 31 -2.54 -7.23 4.98
CA GLY A 31 -1.41 -6.83 5.81
C GLY A 31 -1.75 -5.73 6.82
N ALA A 32 -2.53 -4.73 6.41
CA ALA A 32 -2.97 -3.65 7.29
C ALA A 32 -3.86 -4.20 8.42
N LEU A 33 -4.76 -5.13 8.10
CA LEU A 33 -5.60 -5.82 9.09
C LEU A 33 -4.75 -6.50 10.16
N LEU A 34 -3.70 -7.24 9.75
CA LEU A 34 -2.81 -7.92 10.69
C LEU A 34 -2.08 -6.93 11.59
N VAL A 35 -1.52 -5.85 11.03
CA VAL A 35 -0.83 -4.82 11.83
C VAL A 35 -1.78 -4.23 12.87
N VAL A 36 -2.99 -3.84 12.47
CA VAL A 36 -3.97 -3.24 13.38
C VAL A 36 -4.35 -4.19 14.52
N LEU A 37 -4.64 -5.46 14.20
CA LEU A 37 -4.99 -6.45 15.21
C LEU A 37 -3.83 -6.77 16.15
N VAL A 38 -2.60 -6.87 15.64
CA VAL A 38 -1.41 -7.14 16.48
C VAL A 38 -1.21 -6.03 17.50
N PHE A 39 -1.34 -4.77 17.11
CA PHE A 39 -1.26 -3.66 18.06
C PHE A 39 -2.45 -3.64 19.03
N GLY A 40 -3.67 -3.92 18.55
CA GLY A 40 -4.86 -4.05 19.38
C GLY A 40 -4.78 -5.15 20.43
N MET A 41 -4.08 -6.25 20.14
CA MET A 41 -3.92 -7.40 21.04
C MET A 41 -2.56 -7.44 21.75
N SER A 42 -1.74 -6.38 21.66
CA SER A 42 -0.36 -6.38 22.14
C SER A 42 -0.22 -6.70 23.64
N ASP A 43 -1.15 -6.24 24.48
CA ASP A 43 -1.18 -6.57 25.91
C ASP A 43 -1.51 -8.05 26.15
N GLY A 44 -2.45 -8.59 25.38
CA GLY A 44 -2.81 -10.01 25.40
C GLY A 44 -1.67 -10.91 24.94
N ILE A 45 -0.98 -10.51 23.86
CA ILE A 45 0.19 -11.22 23.33
C ILE A 45 1.29 -11.26 24.39
N ARG A 46 1.59 -10.13 25.07
CA ARG A 46 2.64 -10.08 26.10
C ARG A 46 2.30 -10.92 27.33
N THR A 47 1.06 -10.84 27.82
CA THR A 47 0.62 -11.59 29.01
C THR A 47 0.65 -13.10 28.80
N GLN A 48 0.16 -13.59 27.66
CA GLN A 48 0.25 -15.03 27.32
C GLN A 48 1.68 -15.48 27.06
N SER A 49 2.50 -14.63 26.44
CA SER A 49 3.89 -14.97 26.15
C SER A 49 4.78 -14.94 27.41
N ALA A 50 4.38 -14.22 28.46
CA ALA A 50 5.08 -14.21 29.75
C ALA A 50 5.06 -15.56 30.44
N SER A 51 3.96 -16.33 30.35
CA SER A 51 3.92 -17.71 30.88
C SER A 51 4.84 -18.67 30.14
N LEU A 52 5.32 -18.29 28.94
CA LEU A 52 6.28 -19.07 28.16
C LEU A 52 7.74 -18.64 28.42
N GLY A 53 7.97 -17.59 29.21
CA GLY A 53 9.31 -17.06 29.52
C GLY A 53 9.95 -16.18 28.43
N HIS A 54 9.28 -16.00 27.28
CA HIS A 54 9.84 -15.31 26.09
C HIS A 54 8.95 -14.14 25.59
N ALA A 55 8.36 -13.37 26.51
CA ALA A 55 7.34 -12.37 26.19
C ALA A 55 7.78 -11.33 25.15
N ASP A 56 8.96 -10.73 25.34
CA ASP A 56 9.45 -9.66 24.48
C ASP A 56 9.86 -10.17 23.10
N GLU A 57 10.46 -11.36 23.04
CA GLU A 57 10.87 -12.00 21.78
C GLU A 57 9.66 -12.34 20.92
N ILE A 58 8.63 -12.95 21.52
CA ILE A 58 7.40 -13.30 20.82
C ILE A 58 6.66 -12.03 20.37
N ALA A 59 6.53 -11.01 21.23
CA ALA A 59 5.87 -9.76 20.87
C ALA A 59 6.56 -9.08 19.67
N ARG A 60 7.90 -9.01 19.68
CA ARG A 60 8.68 -8.46 18.55
C ARG A 60 8.51 -9.30 17.29
N ALA A 61 8.58 -10.62 17.39
CA ALA A 61 8.40 -11.52 16.26
C ALA A 61 7.02 -11.33 15.59
N VAL A 62 5.95 -11.23 16.38
CA VAL A 62 4.59 -11.04 15.86
C VAL A 62 4.44 -9.68 15.16
N VAL A 63 5.01 -8.60 15.72
CA VAL A 63 5.01 -7.28 15.06
C VAL A 63 5.79 -7.33 13.75
N LEU A 64 6.97 -7.96 13.73
CA LEU A 64 7.78 -8.11 12.52
C LEU A 64 7.04 -8.89 11.42
N ILE A 65 6.35 -9.97 11.79
CA ILE A 65 5.53 -10.75 10.86
C ILE A 65 4.44 -9.87 10.27
N ALA A 66 3.67 -9.16 11.12
CA ALA A 66 2.58 -8.30 10.65
C ALA A 66 3.07 -7.20 9.69
N VAL A 67 4.16 -6.52 10.05
CA VAL A 67 4.75 -5.48 9.18
C VAL A 67 5.28 -6.09 7.88
N THR A 68 5.90 -7.28 7.92
CA THR A 68 6.38 -7.95 6.70
C THR A 68 5.24 -8.31 5.77
N VAL A 69 4.12 -8.83 6.29
CA VAL A 69 2.93 -9.14 5.47
C VAL A 69 2.36 -7.87 4.84
N LEU A 70 2.34 -6.75 5.58
CA LEU A 70 1.96 -5.45 5.01
C LEU A 70 2.90 -5.03 3.87
N LEU A 71 4.21 -5.15 4.05
CA LEU A 71 5.19 -4.81 3.02
C LEU A 71 5.05 -5.68 1.76
N VAL A 72 4.72 -6.97 1.92
CA VAL A 72 4.41 -7.85 0.78
C VAL A 72 3.17 -7.36 0.03
N GLY A 73 2.11 -6.98 0.75
CA GLY A 73 0.91 -6.39 0.14
C GLY A 73 1.21 -5.12 -0.65
N VAL A 74 2.07 -4.24 -0.10
CA VAL A 74 2.48 -3.01 -0.80
C VAL A 74 3.45 -3.30 -1.94
N ALA A 75 4.27 -4.35 -1.88
CA ALA A 75 5.12 -4.74 -3.00
C ALA A 75 4.29 -5.12 -4.24
N GLU A 76 3.13 -5.75 -4.05
CA GLU A 76 2.17 -6.01 -5.15
C GLU A 76 1.68 -4.72 -5.82
N VAL A 77 1.56 -3.61 -5.08
CA VAL A 77 1.23 -2.29 -5.65
C VAL A 77 2.31 -1.84 -6.65
N ALA A 78 3.59 -2.07 -6.34
CA ALA A 78 4.69 -1.73 -7.25
C ALA A 78 4.73 -2.65 -8.47
N VAL A 79 4.40 -3.94 -8.31
CA VAL A 79 4.26 -4.89 -9.42
C VAL A 79 3.13 -4.45 -10.35
N ALA A 80 1.96 -4.12 -9.79
CA ALA A 80 0.83 -3.59 -10.56
C ALA A 80 1.19 -2.29 -11.29
N THR A 81 1.85 -1.36 -10.60
CA THR A 81 2.33 -0.11 -11.20
C THR A 81 3.27 -0.37 -12.37
N THR A 82 4.19 -1.32 -12.23
CA THR A 82 5.12 -1.72 -13.30
C THR A 82 4.38 -2.25 -14.53
N ARG A 83 3.33 -3.07 -14.33
CA ARG A 83 2.47 -3.55 -15.43
C ARG A 83 1.72 -2.39 -16.09
N THR A 84 1.11 -1.52 -15.29
CA THR A 84 0.38 -0.35 -15.78
C THR A 84 1.25 0.56 -16.65
N VAL A 85 2.47 0.88 -16.21
CA VAL A 85 3.37 1.75 -17.00
C VAL A 85 3.90 1.05 -18.26
N ALA A 86 4.07 -0.27 -18.24
CA ALA A 86 4.48 -1.03 -19.42
C ALA A 86 3.45 -0.93 -20.54
N HIS A 87 2.16 -1.04 -20.22
CA HIS A 87 1.07 -0.88 -21.19
C HIS A 87 0.93 0.55 -21.74
N ARG A 88 1.49 1.56 -21.06
CA ARG A 88 1.42 2.98 -21.47
C ARG A 88 2.69 3.50 -22.13
N THR A 89 3.57 2.62 -22.60
CA THR A 89 4.88 3.02 -23.17
C THR A 89 4.72 3.99 -24.37
N ARG A 90 3.73 3.76 -25.25
CA ARG A 90 3.46 4.64 -26.40
C ARG A 90 2.96 6.03 -25.99
N GLU A 91 2.01 6.09 -25.06
CA GLU A 91 1.47 7.36 -24.53
C GLU A 91 2.57 8.21 -23.88
N LEU A 92 3.41 7.57 -23.06
CA LEU A 92 4.55 8.22 -22.41
C LEU A 92 5.58 8.70 -23.44
N GLY A 93 5.81 7.92 -24.50
CA GLY A 93 6.66 8.29 -25.62
C GLY A 93 6.20 9.54 -26.37
N VAL A 94 4.89 9.66 -26.61
CA VAL A 94 4.29 10.86 -27.23
C VAL A 94 4.41 12.08 -26.32
N LEU A 95 4.16 11.92 -25.01
CA LEU A 95 4.35 13.00 -24.03
C LEU A 95 5.81 13.48 -24.01
N ALA A 96 6.77 12.54 -24.05
CA ALA A 96 8.19 12.85 -24.10
C ALA A 96 8.60 13.53 -25.41
N ALA A 97 8.06 13.10 -26.56
CA ALA A 97 8.31 13.72 -27.87
C ALA A 97 7.82 15.18 -27.94
N ASN A 98 6.73 15.48 -27.24
CA ASN A 98 6.15 16.83 -27.13
C ASN A 98 6.86 17.71 -26.08
N GLY A 99 8.00 17.28 -25.53
CA GLY A 99 8.80 18.06 -24.59
C GLY A 99 8.18 18.21 -23.20
N VAL A 100 7.24 17.33 -22.80
CA VAL A 100 6.67 17.37 -21.45
C VAL A 100 7.74 17.00 -20.41
N PRO A 101 7.94 17.82 -19.35
CA PRO A 101 8.92 17.52 -18.31
C PRO A 101 8.56 16.25 -17.54
N ARG A 102 9.58 15.51 -17.08
CA ARG A 102 9.43 14.20 -16.43
C ARG A 102 8.68 14.27 -15.09
N ALA A 103 8.94 15.28 -14.27
CA ALA A 103 8.40 15.33 -12.91
C ALA A 103 6.86 15.32 -12.83
N PRO A 104 6.12 16.13 -13.63
CA PRO A 104 4.67 16.03 -13.70
C PRO A 104 4.13 14.67 -14.21
N VAL A 105 4.88 13.99 -15.08
CA VAL A 105 4.52 12.64 -15.56
C VAL A 105 4.70 11.62 -14.46
N VAL A 106 5.83 11.65 -13.75
CA VAL A 106 6.08 10.79 -12.58
C VAL A 106 5.03 11.03 -11.50
N ALA A 107 4.73 12.29 -11.18
CA ALA A 107 3.68 12.64 -10.22
C ALA A 107 2.32 12.05 -10.63
N ALA A 108 1.94 12.14 -11.91
CA ALA A 108 0.70 11.55 -12.41
C ALA A 108 0.66 10.02 -12.26
N LEU A 109 1.80 9.33 -12.49
CA LEU A 109 1.89 7.88 -12.38
C LEU A 109 1.92 7.38 -10.92
N LEU A 110 2.39 8.20 -9.98
CA LEU A 110 2.43 7.87 -8.55
C LEU A 110 1.07 8.02 -7.84
N VAL A 111 0.11 8.72 -8.45
CA VAL A 111 -1.23 8.86 -7.86
C VAL A 111 -1.91 7.50 -7.68
N GLU A 112 -1.80 6.64 -8.69
CA GLU A 112 -2.41 5.31 -8.70
C GLU A 112 -1.92 4.40 -7.56
N PRO A 113 -0.60 4.14 -7.38
CA PRO A 113 -0.12 3.32 -6.27
C PRO A 113 -0.39 3.92 -4.89
N VAL A 114 -0.34 5.23 -4.73
CA VAL A 114 -0.66 5.89 -3.45
C VAL A 114 -2.12 5.66 -3.07
N ILE A 115 -3.03 5.79 -4.03
CA ILE A 115 -4.46 5.53 -3.79
C ILE A 115 -4.68 4.05 -3.50
N ALA A 116 -4.04 3.13 -4.22
CA ALA A 116 -4.15 1.69 -3.95
C ALA A 116 -3.70 1.35 -2.52
N GLY A 117 -2.51 1.84 -2.11
CA GLY A 117 -1.98 1.62 -0.77
C GLY A 117 -2.86 2.23 0.32
N MET A 118 -3.38 3.44 0.11
CA MET A 118 -4.28 4.11 1.05
C MET A 118 -5.62 3.38 1.18
N LEU A 119 -6.26 2.99 0.07
CA LEU A 119 -7.52 2.26 0.09
C LEU A 119 -7.36 0.89 0.77
N GLY A 120 -6.27 0.17 0.47
CA GLY A 120 -5.95 -1.08 1.13
C GLY A 120 -5.78 -0.90 2.64
N ALA A 121 -4.97 0.07 3.06
CA ALA A 121 -4.75 0.35 4.48
C ALA A 121 -6.04 0.71 5.22
N LEU A 122 -6.88 1.56 4.65
CA LEU A 122 -8.16 1.97 5.24
C LEU A 122 -9.15 0.79 5.31
N ALA A 123 -9.25 -0.01 4.25
CA ALA A 123 -10.10 -1.20 4.25
C ALA A 123 -9.62 -2.22 5.28
N GLY A 124 -8.32 -2.48 5.36
CA GLY A 124 -7.73 -3.38 6.35
C GLY A 124 -7.92 -2.89 7.79
N ALA A 125 -7.74 -1.59 8.04
CA ALA A 125 -7.99 -0.99 9.35
C ALA A 125 -9.46 -1.07 9.76
N LEU A 126 -10.39 -0.82 8.83
CA LEU A 126 -11.82 -0.97 9.08
C LEU A 126 -12.17 -2.42 9.41
N LEU A 127 -11.68 -3.38 8.61
CA LEU A 127 -11.91 -4.80 8.85
C LEU A 127 -11.33 -5.25 10.19
N ALA A 128 -10.14 -4.77 10.56
CA ALA A 128 -9.53 -5.05 11.86
C ALA A 128 -10.28 -4.43 13.03
N PHE A 129 -10.85 -3.25 12.86
CA PHE A 129 -11.69 -2.63 13.88
C PHE A 129 -12.97 -3.46 14.09
N VAL A 130 -13.66 -3.82 13.01
CA VAL A 130 -14.87 -4.65 13.07
C VAL A 130 -14.55 -6.01 13.70
N SER A 131 -13.49 -6.68 13.26
CA SER A 131 -13.11 -7.99 13.83
C SER A 131 -12.64 -7.86 15.28
N GLY A 132 -11.89 -6.80 15.64
CA GLY A 132 -11.48 -6.52 17.01
C GLY A 132 -12.68 -6.32 17.96
N VAL A 133 -13.70 -5.59 17.53
CA VAL A 133 -14.96 -5.43 18.28
C VAL A 133 -15.67 -6.77 18.43
N VAL A 134 -15.80 -7.55 17.35
CA VAL A 134 -16.44 -8.88 17.40
C VAL A 134 -15.69 -9.82 18.35
N LEU A 135 -14.36 -9.83 18.31
CA LEU A 135 -13.52 -10.63 19.23
C LEU A 135 -13.70 -10.23 20.69
N ALA A 136 -13.82 -8.92 20.96
CA ALA A 136 -14.07 -8.40 22.30
C ALA A 136 -15.48 -8.79 22.81
N LEU A 137 -16.50 -8.68 21.95
CA LEU A 137 -17.90 -9.00 22.32
C LEU A 137 -18.13 -10.50 22.54
N THR A 138 -17.46 -11.34 21.76
CA THR A 138 -17.60 -12.81 21.86
C THR A 138 -16.80 -13.42 23.01
N GLY A 139 -15.90 -12.65 23.64
CA GLY A 139 -15.04 -13.14 24.72
C GLY A 139 -14.01 -14.17 24.28
N VAL A 140 -13.81 -14.36 22.96
CA VAL A 140 -12.83 -15.31 22.40
C VAL A 140 -11.41 -14.95 22.82
N VAL A 141 -11.13 -13.65 22.98
CA VAL A 141 -9.84 -13.14 23.46
C VAL A 141 -9.99 -12.79 24.94
N ALA A 142 -9.60 -13.70 25.84
CA ALA A 142 -9.73 -13.54 27.29
C ALA A 142 -9.01 -12.30 27.86
N THR A 143 -7.95 -11.85 27.18
CA THR A 143 -7.16 -10.67 27.53
C THR A 143 -7.75 -9.36 27.00
N GLY A 144 -8.83 -9.44 26.22
CA GLY A 144 -9.48 -8.29 25.60
C GLY A 144 -8.74 -7.72 24.40
N VAL A 145 -9.33 -6.66 23.81
CA VAL A 145 -8.77 -5.91 22.68
C VAL A 145 -8.65 -4.44 23.08
N SER A 146 -7.46 -3.88 22.94
CA SER A 146 -7.17 -2.47 23.25
C SER A 146 -7.58 -1.57 22.09
N TYR A 147 -8.59 -0.72 22.31
CA TYR A 147 -9.01 0.28 21.31
C TYR A 147 -7.90 1.29 20.98
N GLY A 148 -7.08 1.66 21.97
CA GLY A 148 -5.90 2.50 21.75
C GLY A 148 -4.86 1.80 20.87
N GLY A 149 -4.65 0.49 21.10
CA GLY A 149 -3.80 -0.34 20.24
C GLY A 149 -4.32 -0.44 18.80
N LEU A 150 -5.64 -0.65 18.61
CA LEU A 150 -6.26 -0.65 17.28
C LEU A 150 -6.06 0.69 16.56
N ALA A 151 -6.29 1.82 17.25
CA ALA A 151 -6.10 3.14 16.66
C ALA A 151 -4.63 3.41 16.28
N PHE A 152 -3.70 3.03 17.14
CA PHE A 152 -2.26 3.14 16.86
C PHE A 152 -1.83 2.26 15.68
N GLY A 153 -2.31 1.01 15.64
CA GLY A 153 -2.07 0.08 14.55
C GLY A 153 -2.64 0.56 13.22
N ALA A 154 -3.83 1.16 13.22
CA ALA A 154 -4.44 1.77 12.04
C ALA A 154 -3.61 2.96 11.51
N GLY A 155 -3.18 3.86 12.39
CA GLY A 155 -2.28 4.96 12.01
C GLY A 155 -0.97 4.46 11.41
N THR A 156 -0.35 3.47 12.05
CA THR A 156 0.88 2.83 11.58
C THR A 156 0.68 2.18 10.20
N ALA A 157 -0.39 1.42 10.02
CA ALA A 157 -0.68 0.75 8.75
C ALA A 157 -0.87 1.75 7.61
N VAL A 158 -1.59 2.86 7.83
CA VAL A 158 -1.80 3.91 6.82
C VAL A 158 -0.47 4.59 6.45
N VAL A 159 0.31 5.02 7.44
CA VAL A 159 1.59 5.69 7.20
C VAL A 159 2.56 4.77 6.46
N VAL A 160 2.73 3.53 6.94
CA VAL A 160 3.62 2.55 6.32
C VAL A 160 3.17 2.22 4.90
N SER A 161 1.87 2.06 4.65
CA SER A 161 1.36 1.76 3.30
C SER A 161 1.64 2.88 2.31
N ILE A 162 1.41 4.15 2.70
CA ILE A 162 1.67 5.30 1.84
C ILE A 162 3.16 5.44 1.54
N VAL A 163 4.00 5.37 2.58
CA VAL A 163 5.46 5.51 2.45
C VAL A 163 6.02 4.37 1.60
N ALA A 164 5.63 3.13 1.87
CA ALA A 164 6.10 1.97 1.12
C ALA A 164 5.58 1.98 -0.33
N ALA A 165 4.34 2.42 -0.60
CA ALA A 165 3.81 2.50 -1.96
C ALA A 165 4.59 3.53 -2.79
N LEU A 166 4.90 4.69 -2.21
CA LEU A 166 5.77 5.69 -2.83
C LEU A 166 7.17 5.14 -3.07
N ALA A 167 7.80 4.59 -2.04
CA ALA A 167 9.19 4.11 -2.09
C ALA A 167 9.38 2.99 -3.11
N THR A 168 8.42 2.07 -3.22
CA THR A 168 8.49 0.93 -4.16
C THR A 168 8.10 1.32 -5.58
N SER A 169 7.24 2.31 -5.77
CA SER A 169 6.73 2.72 -7.10
C SER A 169 7.52 3.86 -7.75
N ILE A 170 8.39 4.57 -7.02
CA ILE A 170 9.17 5.69 -7.57
C ILE A 170 10.13 5.24 -8.69
N LEU A 171 10.82 4.13 -8.51
CA LEU A 171 11.78 3.61 -9.48
C LEU A 171 11.12 3.21 -10.82
N PRO A 172 10.06 2.37 -10.84
CA PRO A 172 9.42 2.00 -12.11
C PRO A 172 8.77 3.19 -12.81
N THR A 173 8.16 4.11 -12.08
CA THR A 173 7.52 5.31 -12.67
C THR A 173 8.55 6.28 -13.25
N TRP A 174 9.67 6.50 -12.57
CA TRP A 174 10.74 7.35 -13.07
C TRP A 174 11.44 6.74 -14.29
N LYS A 175 11.68 5.42 -14.28
CA LYS A 175 12.23 4.70 -15.44
C LYS A 175 11.29 4.79 -16.64
N ALA A 176 9.99 4.65 -16.44
CA ALA A 176 9.00 4.77 -17.51
C ALA A 176 8.96 6.18 -18.11
N ALA A 177 8.97 7.23 -17.27
CA ALA A 177 8.99 8.62 -17.71
C ALA A 177 10.31 9.05 -18.39
N SER A 178 11.38 8.27 -18.26
CA SER A 178 12.71 8.58 -18.81
C SER A 178 13.02 7.84 -20.12
N ARG A 179 12.15 6.96 -20.61
CA ARG A 179 12.39 6.23 -21.87
C ARG A 179 12.33 7.16 -23.08
N SER A 180 13.26 6.95 -24.02
CA SER A 180 13.38 7.74 -25.25
C SER A 180 12.19 7.52 -26.20
N PRO A 181 11.64 8.58 -26.83
CA PRO A 181 10.53 8.51 -27.78
C PRO A 181 10.75 7.50 -28.93
N ILE A 182 11.99 7.37 -29.39
CA ILE A 182 12.36 6.54 -30.55
C ILE A 182 12.12 5.05 -30.25
N HIS A 183 12.47 4.59 -29.04
CA HIS A 183 12.22 3.21 -28.64
C HIS A 183 10.74 2.92 -28.41
N SER A 184 9.97 3.87 -27.89
CA SER A 184 8.53 3.70 -27.63
C SER A 184 7.65 3.72 -28.88
N LEU A 185 8.14 4.28 -29.98
CA LEU A 185 7.44 4.31 -31.28
C LEU A 185 7.88 3.16 -32.20
N ALA A 186 9.11 2.67 -32.05
CA ALA A 186 9.64 1.56 -32.85
C ALA A 186 9.31 0.16 -32.29
N SER A 187 9.04 0.01 -30.98
CA SER A 187 8.76 -1.30 -30.35
C SER A 187 7.31 -1.79 -30.48
N GLY A 188 6.55 -1.28 -31.46
CA GLY A 188 5.18 -1.71 -31.75
C GLY A 188 5.18 -2.79 -32.83
N GLY A 189 5.48 -4.03 -32.41
CA GLY A 189 5.26 -5.26 -33.17
C GLY A 189 4.42 -6.21 -32.32
#